data_AF-A0A7J9XCN0-F1
#
_entry.id   AF-A0A7J9XCN0-F1
#
_cell.length_a   1.000
_cell.length_b   1.000
_cell.length_c   1.000
_cell.angle_alpha   90.00
_cell.angle_beta   90.00
_cell.angle_gamma   90.00
#
_symmetry.space_group_name_H-M   'P 1'
#
loop_
_entity.id
_entity.type
_entity.pdbx_description
1 polymer ?
#
loop_
_entity_poly.entity_id
_entity_poly.type
_entity_poly.pdbx_seq_one_letter_code
_entity_poly.pdbx_strand_id
1 'polypeptide(L)' 'MAAASELSRLGCLVTVLEARDRVGGRVWSHALDNGVVIERGGEFVSGRHDTNRRGSRAALRTPGL' A
#
# COMPACT_ATOMS: atom_id res chain seq x y z
N MET A 1 -3.00 0.86 -7.23
CA MET A 1 -1.54 0.95 -6.96
C MET A 1 -0.76 -0.12 -7.72
N ALA A 2 -1.11 -1.42 -7.61
CA ALA A 2 -0.40 -2.51 -8.31
C ALA A 2 -0.21 -2.27 -9.83
N ALA A 3 -1.29 -1.96 -10.56
CA ALA A 3 -1.21 -1.71 -12.01
C ALA A 3 -0.25 -0.56 -12.37
N ALA A 4 -0.34 0.58 -11.67
CA ALA A 4 0.55 1.72 -11.91
C ALA A 4 2.02 1.37 -11.65
N SER A 5 2.29 0.61 -10.58
CA SER A 5 3.63 0.12 -10.26
C SER A 5 4.18 -0.83 -11.33
N GLU A 6 3.33 -1.71 -11.86
CA GLU A 6 3.72 -2.65 -12.91
C GLU A 6 3.99 -1.94 -14.24
N LEU A 7 3.11 -1.03 -14.65
CA LEU A 7 3.30 -0.21 -15.86
C LEU A 7 4.55 0.67 -15.77
N SER A 8 4.79 1.30 -14.61
CA SER A 8 5.99 2.10 -14.38
C SER A 8 7.27 1.25 -14.44
N ARG A 9 7.25 0.02 -13.90
CA ARG A 9 8.37 -0.94 -14.00
C ARG A 9 8.65 -1.35 -15.46
N LEU A 10 7.64 -1.32 -16.33
CA LEU A 10 7.77 -1.56 -17.76
C LEU A 10 8.21 -0.32 -18.55
N GLY A 11 8.50 0.80 -17.88
CA GLY A 11 8.99 2.03 -18.50
C GLY A 11 7.88 2.96 -19.00
N CYS A 12 6.61 2.70 -18.70
CA CYS A 12 5.52 3.60 -19.07
C CYS A 12 5.51 4.85 -18.18
N LEU A 13 5.21 6.00 -18.78
CA LEU A 13 4.84 7.20 -18.02
C LEU A 13 3.40 7.03 -17.50
N VAL A 14 3.23 7.13 -16.18
CA VAL A 14 1.95 6.83 -15.51
C VAL A 14 1.55 8.00 -14.61
N THR A 15 0.29 8.41 -14.69
CA THR A 15 -0.35 9.33 -13.74
C THR A 15 -1.43 8.57 -12.97
N VAL A 16 -1.49 8.76 -11.65
CA VAL A 16 -2.53 8.18 -10.78
C VAL A 16 -3.36 9.32 -10.19
N LEU A 17 -4.68 9.25 -10.34
CA LEU A 17 -5.62 10.20 -9.76
C LEU A 17 -6.37 9.50 -8.63
N GLU A 18 -6.28 10.02 -7.41
CA GLU A 18 -6.99 9.53 -6.23
C GLU A 18 -7.89 10.65 -5.71
N ALA A 19 -9.14 10.31 -5.38
CA ALA A 19 -10.13 11.28 -4.98
C ALA A 19 -9.95 11.76 -3.53
N ARG A 20 -9.25 10.97 -2.71
CA ARG A 20 -8.99 11.27 -1.30
C ARG A 20 -7.61 11.88 -1.13
N ASP A 21 -7.41 12.46 0.04
CA ASP A 21 -6.13 12.94 0.56
C ASP A 21 -5.12 11.81 0.86
N ARG A 22 -5.54 10.55 0.73
CA ARG A 22 -4.67 9.37 0.91
C ARG A 22 -4.88 8.31 -0.15
N VAL A 23 -3.81 7.58 -0.42
CA VAL A 23 -3.83 6.36 -1.22
C VAL A 23 -4.33 5.15 -0.41
N GLY A 24 -4.49 4.01 -1.08
CA GLY A 24 -4.71 2.71 -0.44
C GLY A 24 -6.14 2.17 -0.51
N GLY A 25 -7.11 2.94 -1.01
CA GLY A 25 -8.48 2.42 -1.15
C GLY A 25 -9.08 1.98 0.20
N ARG A 26 -9.48 0.72 0.25
CA ARG A 26 -10.03 0.00 1.42
C ARG A 26 -8.95 -0.52 2.38
N VAL A 27 -7.67 -0.24 2.15
CA VAL A 27 -6.57 -0.55 3.09
C VAL A 27 -6.14 0.77 3.73
N TRP A 28 -6.08 0.80 5.07
CA TRP A 28 -5.78 2.02 5.82
C TRP A 28 -5.28 1.77 7.23
N SER A 29 -3.98 1.95 7.41
CA SER A 29 -3.32 2.08 8.71
C SER A 29 -3.54 3.50 9.25
N HIS A 30 -4.16 3.60 10.43
CA HIS A 30 -4.44 4.86 11.10
C HIS A 30 -3.72 4.91 12.44
N ALA A 31 -2.84 5.90 12.60
CA ALA A 31 -2.20 6.17 13.88
C ALA A 31 -3.17 6.95 14.78
N LEU A 32 -3.36 6.45 16.00
CA LEU A 32 -4.09 7.12 17.08
C LEU A 32 -3.13 8.06 17.83
N ASP A 33 -3.69 8.98 18.62
CA ASP A 33 -2.93 9.98 19.37
C ASP A 33 -1.93 9.39 20.37
N ASN A 34 -2.18 8.15 20.83
CA ASN A 34 -1.28 7.41 21.72
C ASN A 34 -0.18 6.62 20.97
N GLY A 35 -0.02 6.83 19.67
CA GLY A 35 0.98 6.17 18.84
C GLY A 35 0.62 4.74 18.40
N VAL A 36 -0.53 4.21 18.82
CA VAL A 36 -1.00 2.89 18.36
C VAL A 36 -1.51 3.02 16.93
N VAL A 37 -1.12 2.07 16.07
CA VAL A 37 -1.64 1.95 14.70
C VAL A 37 -2.74 0.91 14.66
N ILE A 38 -3.87 1.26 14.04
CA ILE A 38 -4.99 0.36 13.79
C ILE A 38 -5.26 0.23 12.29
N GLU A 39 -5.79 -0.92 11.87
CA GLU A 39 -6.25 -1.12 10.50
C GLU A 39 -7.75 -0.86 10.39
N ARG A 40 -8.12 0.12 9.56
CA ARG A 40 -9.53 0.52 9.34
C ARG A 40 -10.18 -0.17 8.14
N GLY A 41 -9.58 -1.25 7.64
CA GLY A 41 -9.99 -1.90 6.41
C GLY A 41 -9.30 -3.25 6.18
N GLY A 42 -8.89 -3.53 4.95
CA GLY A 42 -8.21 -4.79 4.63
C GLY A 42 -6.87 -4.92 5.37
N GLU A 43 -6.75 -5.95 6.21
CA GLU A 43 -5.62 -6.14 7.13
C GLU A 43 -4.82 -7.42 6.83
N PHE A 44 -5.50 -8.53 6.60
CA PHE A 44 -4.84 -9.84 6.53
C PHE A 44 -4.40 -10.20 5.11
N VAL A 45 -3.17 -10.71 5.00
CA VAL A 45 -2.64 -11.36 3.79
C VAL A 45 -2.29 -12.80 4.11
N SER A 46 -2.97 -13.75 3.46
CA SER A 46 -2.67 -15.17 3.59
C SER A 46 -1.66 -15.63 2.51
N GLY A 47 -0.91 -16.69 2.81
CA GLY A 47 0.14 -17.21 1.93
C GLY A 47 -0.34 -17.81 0.61
N ARG A 48 -1.65 -17.97 0.40
CA ARG A 48 -2.22 -18.52 -0.85
C ARG A 48 -2.26 -17.51 -2.00
N HIS A 49 -2.01 -16.23 -1.74
CA HIS A 49 -2.03 -15.17 -2.75
C HIS A 49 -0.62 -14.65 -3.02
N ASP A 50 0.07 -15.30 -3.95
CA ASP A 50 1.49 -15.04 -4.30
C ASP A 50 1.76 -13.58 -4.71
N THR A 51 0.79 -12.94 -5.35
CA THR A 51 0.89 -11.58 -5.87
C THR A 51 0.89 -10.56 -4.74
N ASN A 52 0.14 -10.79 -3.66
CA ASN A 52 0.13 -9.93 -2.48
C ASN A 52 1.50 -9.94 -1.76
N ARG A 53 2.22 -11.07 -1.80
CA ARG A 53 3.51 -11.23 -1.15
C ARG A 53 4.63 -10.41 -1.81
N ARG A 54 4.57 -10.22 -3.14
CA ARG A 54 5.56 -9.41 -3.87
C ARG A 54 5.38 -7.92 -3.57
N GLY A 55 4.13 -7.45 -3.50
CA GLY A 55 3.81 -6.05 -3.19
C GLY A 55 4.14 -5.63 -1.75
N SER A 56 3.94 -6.53 -0.77
CA SER A 56 4.15 -6.20 0.65
C SER A 56 5.61 -5.96 1.05
N ARG A 57 6.58 -6.56 0.34
CA ARG A 57 8.02 -6.33 0.61
C ARG A 57 8.50 -4.92 0.25
N ALA A 58 7.85 -4.26 -0.71
CA ALA A 58 8.20 -2.90 -1.12
C ALA A 58 7.73 -1.83 -0.11
N ALA A 59 6.69 -2.13 0.68
CA ALA A 59 6.10 -1.21 1.65
C ALA A 59 6.81 -1.18 3.01
N LEU A 60 7.78 -2.08 3.25
CA LEU A 60 8.50 -2.21 4.54
C LEU A 60 9.77 -1.35 4.64
N ARG A 61 9.98 -0.39 3.72
CA ARG A 61 11.04 0.62 3.86
C ARG A 61 10.43 1.96 4.30
N THR A 62 10.33 2.16 5.60
CA THR A 62 10.19 3.49 6.21
C THR A 62 11.60 4.05 6.46
N PRO A 63 11.95 5.27 5.98
CA PRO A 63 13.11 6.00 6.48
C PRO A 63 12.78 6.60 7.86
N GLY A 64 13.70 6.42 8.81
CA GLY A 64 13.84 7.27 9.99
C GLY A 64 12.91 6.96 11.18
N LEU A 65 13.37 6.05 12.03
CA LEU A 65 13.57 6.35 13.46
C LEU A 65 15.05 6.67 13.66
#